data_AF-M3E229-F1
#
_entry.id   AF-M3E229-F1
#
_cell.length_a   1.000
_cell.length_b   1.000
_cell.length_c   1.000
_cell.angle_alpha   90.00
_cell.angle_beta   90.00
_cell.angle_gamma   90.00
#
_symmetry.space_group_name_H-M   'P 1'
#
loop_
_entity.id
_entity.type
_entity.pdbx_description
1 polymer ?
#
loop_
_entity_poly.entity_id
_entity_poly.type
_entity_poly.pdbx_seq_one_letter_code
_entity_poly.pdbx_strand_id
1 'polypeptide(L)'
;MTPGGAGVAQQHHDPADVLARHLRERATEFLRALRLHRGAATPEESAEAARALRRAARRISAGLYTYQPLLDPAWSQTLGPELAWVSGTLSQE
;
A
#
# COMPACT_ATOMS: atom_id res chain seq x y z
N MET A 1 13.14 36.77 -29.71
CA MET A 1 13.30 36.90 -28.25
C MET A 1 12.04 36.34 -27.59
N THR A 2 12.10 35.09 -27.17
CA THR A 2 11.15 34.42 -26.27
C THR A 2 12.00 33.43 -25.47
N PRO A 3 11.75 33.24 -24.16
CA PRO A 3 10.48 32.65 -23.74
C PRO A 3 9.88 33.26 -22.47
N GLY A 4 8.56 33.50 -22.49
CA GLY A 4 7.75 33.62 -21.29
C GLY A 4 7.57 32.21 -20.71
N GLY A 5 8.15 31.99 -19.53
CA GLY A 5 8.13 30.71 -18.85
C GLY A 5 6.71 30.22 -18.60
N ALA A 6 6.45 28.99 -19.01
CA ALA A 6 5.38 28.19 -18.46
C ALA A 6 5.62 28.09 -16.96
N GLY A 7 4.88 28.90 -16.19
CA GLY A 7 4.58 28.58 -14.81
C GLY A 7 3.79 27.28 -14.83
N VAL A 8 4.50 26.15 -14.84
CA VAL A 8 3.99 24.93 -14.27
C VAL A 8 3.70 25.30 -12.82
N ALA A 9 2.44 25.64 -12.55
CA ALA A 9 1.96 25.75 -11.19
C ALA A 9 2.40 24.45 -10.52
N GLN A 10 3.41 24.54 -9.65
CA GLN A 10 3.73 23.47 -8.73
C GLN A 10 2.44 23.26 -7.96
N GLN A 11 1.68 22.25 -8.39
CA GLN A 11 0.55 21.74 -7.64
C GLN A 11 1.17 21.24 -6.34
N HIS A 12 1.16 22.09 -5.31
CA HIS A 12 1.42 21.67 -3.95
C HIS A 12 0.28 20.71 -3.60
N HIS A 13 0.51 19.44 -3.93
CA HIS A 13 -0.40 18.37 -3.53
C HIS A 13 -0.33 18.30 -2.01
N ASP A 14 -1.48 18.43 -1.35
CA ASP A 14 -1.57 18.27 0.10
C ASP A 14 -0.91 16.93 0.48
N PRO A 15 0.11 16.92 1.38
CA PRO A 15 0.73 15.69 1.85
C PRO A 15 -0.28 14.61 2.28
N ALA A 16 -1.41 15.03 2.87
CA ALA A 16 -2.50 14.11 3.23
C ALA A 16 -3.12 13.44 2.01
N ASP A 17 -3.36 14.18 0.93
CA ASP A 17 -3.88 13.62 -0.32
C ASP A 17 -2.87 12.72 -1.03
N VAL A 18 -1.57 13.02 -0.96
CA VAL A 18 -0.51 12.15 -1.50
C VAL A 18 -0.55 10.82 -0.76
N LEU A 19 -0.59 10.87 0.58
CA LEU A 19 -0.64 9.69 1.43
C LEU A 19 -1.91 8.86 1.19
N ALA A 20 -3.07 9.52 1.12
CA ALA A 20 -4.33 8.85 0.87
C ALA A 20 -4.33 8.15 -0.50
N ARG A 21 -3.77 8.78 -1.55
CA ARG A 21 -3.60 8.14 -2.85
C ARG A 21 -2.65 6.96 -2.79
N HIS A 22 -1.50 7.11 -2.12
CA HIS A 22 -0.56 6.01 -1.91
C HIS A 22 -1.22 4.81 -1.23
N LEU A 23 -1.92 5.04 -0.10
CA LEU A 23 -2.60 3.97 0.63
C LEU A 23 -3.70 3.30 -0.22
N ARG A 24 -4.45 4.06 -1.02
CA ARG A 24 -5.45 3.51 -1.96
C ARG A 24 -4.82 2.62 -3.04
N GLU A 25 -3.71 3.05 -3.62
CA GLU A 25 -2.95 2.25 -4.60
C GLU A 25 -2.46 0.95 -3.96
N ARG A 26 -1.85 1.02 -2.76
CA ARG A 26 -1.37 -0.17 -2.02
C ARG A 26 -2.51 -1.11 -1.64
N ALA A 27 -3.65 -0.59 -1.18
CA ALA A 27 -4.82 -1.39 -0.83
C ALA A 27 -5.42 -2.09 -2.06
N THR A 28 -5.44 -1.40 -3.20
CA THR A 28 -5.90 -2.00 -4.45
C THR A 28 -4.99 -3.14 -4.90
N GLU A 29 -3.67 -2.98 -4.80
CA GLU A 29 -2.72 -4.07 -5.06
C GLU A 29 -2.95 -5.26 -4.11
N PHE A 30 -3.18 -4.99 -2.82
CA PHE A 30 -3.49 -6.02 -1.82
C PHE A 30 -4.75 -6.83 -2.22
N LEU A 31 -5.85 -6.14 -2.55
CA LEU A 31 -7.11 -6.79 -2.92
C LEU A 31 -6.98 -7.60 -4.23
N ARG A 32 -6.20 -7.12 -5.20
CA ARG A 32 -5.91 -7.87 -6.43
C ARG A 32 -5.11 -9.14 -6.13
N ALA A 33 -4.03 -9.03 -5.35
CA ALA A 33 -3.22 -10.17 -4.95
C ALA A 33 -4.05 -11.20 -4.17
N LEU A 34 -4.95 -10.76 -3.29
CA LEU A 34 -5.86 -11.63 -2.56
C LEU A 34 -6.80 -12.40 -3.50
N ARG A 35 -7.37 -11.72 -4.50
CA ARG A 35 -8.23 -12.36 -5.51
C ARG A 35 -7.46 -13.39 -6.34
N LEU A 36 -6.22 -13.07 -6.73
CA LEU A 36 -5.34 -13.98 -7.47
C LEU A 36 -4.98 -15.20 -6.62
N HIS A 37 -4.61 -14.99 -5.37
CA HIS A 37 -4.26 -16.07 -4.44
C HIS A 37 -5.44 -17.04 -4.23
N ARG A 38 -6.67 -16.52 -4.08
CA ARG A 38 -7.88 -17.36 -4.01
C ARG A 38 -8.23 -18.09 -5.30
N GLY A 39 -7.79 -17.58 -6.45
CA GLY A 39 -8.06 -18.14 -7.77
C GLY A 39 -6.91 -18.93 -8.37
N ALA A 40 -5.82 -19.15 -7.63
CA ALA A 40 -4.64 -19.85 -8.13
C ALA A 40 -4.99 -21.30 -8.48
N ALA A 41 -4.61 -21.74 -9.69
CA ALA A 41 -4.80 -23.11 -10.15
C ALA A 41 -3.59 -23.99 -9.86
N THR A 42 -2.43 -23.37 -9.59
CA THR A 42 -1.17 -24.07 -9.32
C THR A 42 -0.50 -23.57 -8.03
N PRO A 43 0.36 -24.39 -7.39
CA PRO A 43 1.15 -23.97 -6.24
C PRO A 43 2.05 -22.76 -6.56
N GLU A 44 2.61 -22.69 -7.77
CA GLU A 44 3.48 -21.59 -8.20
C GLU A 44 2.72 -20.25 -8.27
N GLU A 45 1.52 -20.26 -8.86
CA GLU A 45 0.62 -19.10 -8.91
C GLU A 45 0.20 -18.65 -7.51
N SER A 46 -0.10 -19.62 -6.63
CA SER A 46 -0.47 -19.34 -5.24
C SER A 46 0.68 -18.68 -4.48
N ALA A 47 1.90 -19.22 -4.62
CA ALA A 47 3.10 -18.69 -4.00
C ALA A 47 3.44 -17.29 -4.50
N GLU A 48 3.32 -17.03 -5.80
CA GLU A 48 3.56 -15.70 -6.36
C GLU A 48 2.51 -14.69 -5.90
N ALA A 49 1.23 -15.08 -5.87
CA ALA A 49 0.16 -14.25 -5.34
C ALA A 49 0.34 -13.97 -3.84
N ALA A 50 0.79 -14.96 -3.05
CA ALA A 50 1.12 -14.80 -1.63
C ALA A 50 2.28 -13.83 -1.42
N ARG A 51 3.34 -13.89 -2.25
CA ARG A 51 4.45 -12.92 -2.24
C ARG A 51 3.96 -11.50 -2.57
N ALA A 52 3.12 -11.36 -3.59
CA ALA A 52 2.53 -10.07 -3.96
C ALA A 52 1.66 -9.49 -2.82
N LEU A 53 0.83 -10.33 -2.20
CA LEU A 53 -0.03 -9.97 -1.08
C LEU A 53 0.78 -9.52 0.14
N ARG A 54 1.82 -10.28 0.50
CA ARG A 54 2.76 -9.95 1.58
C ARG A 54 3.50 -8.65 1.32
N ARG A 55 3.96 -8.42 0.08
CA ARG A 55 4.62 -7.17 -0.32
C ARG A 55 3.68 -5.98 -0.21
N ALA A 56 2.40 -6.16 -0.56
CA ALA A 56 1.39 -5.11 -0.40
C ALA A 56 1.11 -4.78 1.07
N ALA A 57 0.87 -5.80 1.90
CA ALA A 57 0.66 -5.63 3.34
C ALA A 57 1.83 -4.90 4.01
N ARG A 58 3.07 -5.34 3.78
CA ARG A 58 4.28 -4.69 4.35
C ARG A 58 4.41 -3.22 3.97
N ARG A 59 4.04 -2.84 2.74
CA ARG A 59 4.10 -1.44 2.29
C ARG A 59 2.99 -0.59 2.87
N ILE A 60 1.80 -1.15 3.10
CA ILE A 60 0.75 -0.46 3.85
C ILE A 60 1.23 -0.22 5.28
N SER A 61 1.71 -1.26 5.98
CA SER A 61 2.24 -1.13 7.35
C SER A 61 3.38 -0.09 7.44
N ALA A 62 4.30 -0.08 6.47
CA ALA A 62 5.37 0.91 6.41
C ALA A 62 4.81 2.33 6.24
N GLY A 63 3.82 2.54 5.37
CA GLY A 63 3.15 3.83 5.22
C GLY A 63 2.46 4.28 6.51
N LEU A 64 1.76 3.38 7.21
CA LEU A 64 1.13 3.69 8.50
C LEU A 64 2.16 4.09 9.55
N TYR A 65 3.29 3.38 9.62
CA TYR A 65 4.36 3.66 10.56
C TYR A 65 5.07 4.99 10.27
N THR A 66 5.45 5.22 9.02
CA THR A 66 6.19 6.43 8.61
C THR A 66 5.35 7.69 8.74
N TYR A 67 4.07 7.62 8.37
CA TYR A 67 3.18 8.76 8.35
C TYR A 67 2.22 8.80 9.53
N GLN A 68 2.51 8.04 10.60
CA GLN A 68 1.71 7.99 11.83
C GLN A 68 1.29 9.39 12.34
N PRO A 69 2.14 10.44 12.36
CA PRO A 69 1.74 11.76 12.86
C PRO A 69 0.66 12.45 12.02
N LEU A 70 0.43 12.00 10.79
CA LEU A 70 -0.56 12.55 9.84
C LEU A 70 -1.86 11.74 9.82
N LEU A 71 -1.90 10.61 10.52
CA LEU A 71 -2.99 9.65 10.49
C LEU A 71 -3.75 9.67 11.81
N ASP A 72 -5.01 9.24 11.78
CA ASP A 72 -5.77 8.98 12.99
C ASP A 72 -5.03 7.92 13.84
N PRO A 73 -4.63 8.24 15.09
CA PRO A 73 -3.82 7.34 15.89
C PRO A 73 -4.55 6.05 16.26
N ALA A 74 -5.87 6.10 16.49
CA ALA A 74 -6.64 4.92 16.84
C ALA A 74 -6.70 3.94 15.64
N TRP A 75 -7.00 4.45 14.45
CA TRP A 75 -7.04 3.68 13.22
C TRP A 75 -5.70 3.02 12.88
N SER A 76 -4.60 3.78 12.96
CA SER A 76 -3.25 3.28 12.65
C SER A 76 -2.81 2.15 13.60
N GLN A 77 -3.10 2.30 14.89
CA GLN A 77 -2.76 1.32 15.93
C GLN A 77 -3.61 0.05 15.85
N THR A 78 -4.88 0.14 15.41
CA THR A 78 -5.70 -1.05 15.18
C THR A 78 -5.27 -1.80 13.92
N LEU A 79 -4.93 -1.10 12.83
CA LEU A 79 -4.66 -1.73 11.54
C LEU A 79 -3.24 -2.30 11.41
N GLY A 80 -2.25 -1.69 12.06
CA GLY A 80 -0.84 -2.08 11.98
C GLY A 80 -0.57 -3.54 12.38
N PRO A 81 -1.03 -4.01 13.56
CA PRO A 81 -0.84 -5.39 14.02
C PRO A 81 -1.48 -6.43 13.10
N GLU A 82 -2.68 -6.15 12.56
CA GLU A 82 -3.38 -7.07 11.66
C GLU A 82 -2.60 -7.30 10.36
N LEU A 83 -2.03 -6.24 9.79
CA LEU A 83 -1.19 -6.34 8.59
C LEU A 83 0.15 -7.05 8.85
N ALA A 84 0.71 -6.86 10.05
CA ALA A 84 1.89 -7.59 10.48
C ALA A 84 1.60 -9.08 10.63
N TRP A 85 0.45 -9.43 11.24
CA TRP A 85 -0.04 -10.80 11.34
C TRP A 85 -0.24 -11.44 9.97
N VAL A 86 -1.00 -10.81 9.05
CA VAL A 86 -1.20 -11.31 7.68
C VAL A 86 0.13 -11.55 6.96
N SER A 87 1.07 -10.60 7.08
CA SER A 87 2.39 -10.74 6.45
C SER A 87 3.18 -11.93 7.03
N GLY A 88 3.07 -12.17 8.34
CA GLY A 88 3.68 -13.29 9.05
C GLY A 88 3.11 -14.63 8.60
N THR A 89 1.78 -14.75 8.59
CA THR A 89 1.05 -15.94 8.14
C THR A 89 1.43 -16.31 6.71
N LEU A 90 1.36 -15.34 5.79
CA LEU A 90 1.74 -15.58 4.39
C LEU A 90 3.18 -16.06 4.29
N SER A 91 4.12 -15.58 5.13
CA SER A 91 5.53 -15.99 5.05
C SER A 91 5.78 -17.47 5.35
N GLN A 92 4.79 -18.16 5.93
CA GLN A 92 4.84 -19.58 6.26
C GLN A 92 4.17 -20.46 5.19
N GLU A 93 3.48 -19.84 4.23
CA GLU A 93 2.90 -20.48 3.03
C GLU A 93 3.91 -20.53 1.88
#